data_AF-A0A1J4K7U7-F1
#
_entry.id   AF-A0A1J4K7U7-F1
#
_cell.length_a   1.000
_cell.length_b   1.000
_cell.length_c   1.000
_cell.angle_alpha   90.00
_cell.angle_beta   90.00
_cell.angle_gamma   90.00
#
_symmetry.space_group_name_H-M   'P 1'
#
loop_
_entity.id
_entity.type
_entity.pdbx_description
1 polymer ?
#
loop_
_entity_poly.entity_id
_entity_poly.type
_entity_poly.pdbx_seq_one_letter_code
_entity_poly.pdbx_strand_id
1 'polypeptide(L)'
;MIFALFTIFAECHLKPNEKILFKTTSVPQNKNFVITNSNTATIIFASKKNETSFLKSTQNQTSEVISMNTSSNLPTVFFGKKIDIFSDQSKLQVVTWKIPQTFCSSMFSISTVGELEATISNSPHHFPLCIFADPFSEKYKLSTYFENNNIKKITSIDFYVGSATDPFSSCDQGTECVFWHTQPFFMRLEGNPDAEFSYSIRYQTESKHFLPESCFLGAIKRFPENYEQDNQYLDEFHFECKDEKLENQEQFKIIIFIILFIAFLIFVLHLSGVMNIKTVIGWEDEQYRFNRAKANIDSVKGKI
;
A
#
# COMPACT_ATOMS: atom_id res chain seq x y z
N MET A 1 -62.50 6.08 -16.49
CA MET A 1 -61.90 6.88 -15.38
C MET A 1 -62.18 6.10 -14.11
N ILE A 2 -61.24 5.52 -13.37
CA ILE A 2 -59.81 5.81 -13.16
C ILE A 2 -59.11 4.45 -12.90
N PHE A 3 -57.93 4.27 -13.50
CA PHE A 3 -57.01 3.16 -13.25
C PHE A 3 -56.45 3.26 -11.83
N ALA A 4 -56.52 2.18 -11.06
CA ALA A 4 -55.75 2.04 -9.82
C ALA A 4 -54.34 1.54 -10.18
N LEU A 5 -53.36 2.45 -10.19
CA LEU A 5 -51.95 2.12 -10.20
C LEU A 5 -51.56 1.58 -8.82
N PHE A 6 -51.19 0.30 -8.75
CA PHE A 6 -50.39 -0.23 -7.65
C PHE A 6 -48.94 0.22 -7.85
N THR A 7 -48.53 1.28 -7.15
CA THR A 7 -47.12 1.59 -6.94
C THR A 7 -46.59 0.65 -5.86
N ILE A 8 -45.92 -0.42 -6.29
CA ILE A 8 -45.05 -1.22 -5.44
C ILE A 8 -43.78 -0.38 -5.22
N PHE A 9 -43.75 0.41 -4.14
CA PHE A 9 -42.47 0.85 -3.60
C PHE A 9 -41.85 -0.36 -2.93
N ALA A 10 -40.89 -0.97 -3.61
CA ALA A 10 -39.91 -1.83 -2.97
C ALA A 10 -39.04 -0.93 -2.08
N GLU A 11 -39.48 -0.69 -0.85
CA GLU A 11 -38.60 -0.28 0.23
C GLU A 11 -37.60 -1.43 0.45
N CYS A 12 -36.44 -1.30 -0.19
CA CYS A 12 -35.24 -2.00 0.25
C CYS A 12 -34.93 -1.54 1.68
N HIS A 13 -35.54 -2.23 2.64
CA HIS A 13 -35.11 -2.20 4.03
C HIS A 13 -33.69 -2.79 4.10
N LEU A 14 -32.69 -1.93 3.89
CA LEU A 14 -31.36 -2.13 4.44
C LEU A 14 -31.56 -2.30 5.95
N LYS A 15 -31.27 -3.51 6.45
CA LYS A 15 -31.31 -3.78 7.90
C LYS A 15 -30.36 -2.80 8.59
N PRO A 16 -30.84 -2.00 9.55
CA PRO A 16 -29.99 -1.11 10.31
C PRO A 16 -29.08 -1.94 11.21
N ASN A 17 -27.78 -1.64 11.20
CA ASN A 17 -26.74 -2.08 12.16
C ASN A 17 -25.86 -3.29 11.80
N GLU A 18 -25.48 -3.51 10.54
CA GLU A 18 -24.25 -4.28 10.28
C GLU A 18 -23.05 -3.32 10.27
N LYS A 19 -22.45 -3.13 11.45
CA LYS A 19 -21.26 -2.28 11.61
C LYS A 19 -20.06 -2.89 10.90
N ILE A 20 -19.32 -2.06 10.16
CA ILE A 20 -17.98 -2.41 9.70
C ILE A 20 -17.10 -2.56 10.94
N LEU A 21 -16.37 -3.68 11.04
CA LEU A 21 -15.53 -3.98 12.17
C LEU A 21 -14.11 -4.29 11.73
N PHE A 22 -13.18 -3.47 12.19
CA PHE A 22 -11.76 -3.76 12.16
C PHE A 22 -11.31 -4.39 13.48
N LYS A 23 -10.53 -5.48 13.42
CA LYS A 23 -9.95 -6.08 14.61
C LYS A 23 -8.56 -6.65 14.33
N THR A 24 -7.63 -6.37 15.23
CA THR A 24 -6.33 -7.04 15.28
C THR A 24 -6.34 -8.06 16.42
N THR A 25 -5.91 -9.28 16.15
CA THR A 25 -5.86 -10.37 17.13
C THR A 25 -4.51 -11.07 17.06
N SER A 26 -3.92 -11.37 18.21
CA SER A 26 -2.75 -12.24 18.30
C SER A 26 -3.22 -13.68 18.57
N VAL A 27 -2.91 -14.59 17.66
CA VAL A 27 -3.19 -16.03 17.78
C VAL A 27 -1.94 -16.70 18.36
N PRO A 28 -2.01 -17.25 19.58
CA PRO A 28 -0.89 -17.99 20.16
C PRO A 28 -0.67 -19.32 19.47
N GLN A 29 0.55 -19.84 19.58
CA GLN A 29 0.90 -21.18 19.09
C GLN A 29 -0.06 -22.25 19.62
N ASN A 30 -0.49 -23.16 18.72
CA ASN A 30 -1.33 -24.31 19.05
C ASN A 30 -2.67 -23.95 19.72
N LYS A 31 -3.15 -22.72 19.51
CA LYS A 31 -4.48 -22.27 19.95
C LYS A 31 -5.32 -21.84 18.77
N ASN A 32 -6.62 -22.08 18.90
CA ASN A 32 -7.59 -21.74 17.87
C ASN A 32 -8.18 -20.37 18.19
N PHE A 33 -8.25 -19.51 17.19
CA PHE A 33 -9.07 -18.32 17.25
C PHE A 33 -10.31 -18.50 16.39
N VAL A 34 -11.49 -18.36 17.00
CA VAL A 34 -12.77 -18.60 16.33
C VAL A 34 -13.42 -17.28 15.97
N ILE A 35 -13.78 -17.15 14.70
CA ILE A 35 -14.59 -16.04 14.20
C ILE A 35 -15.95 -16.61 13.81
N THR A 36 -17.00 -16.15 14.47
CA THR A 36 -18.37 -16.38 14.03
C THR A 36 -18.86 -15.19 13.23
N ASN A 37 -19.51 -15.47 12.10
CA ASN A 37 -20.07 -14.48 11.21
C ASN A 37 -21.55 -14.78 10.95
N SER A 38 -22.33 -13.71 10.83
CA SER A 38 -23.71 -13.74 10.36
C SER A 38 -23.86 -12.62 9.36
N ASN A 39 -24.14 -12.95 8.09
CA ASN A 39 -24.38 -12.02 6.97
C ASN A 39 -23.24 -11.05 6.59
N THR A 40 -22.07 -11.18 7.21
CA THR A 40 -20.89 -10.37 6.90
C THR A 40 -19.85 -11.18 6.13
N ALA A 41 -19.17 -10.56 5.17
CA ALA A 41 -17.91 -11.04 4.64
C ALA A 41 -16.78 -10.74 5.64
N THR A 42 -15.86 -11.68 5.86
CA THR A 42 -14.66 -11.45 6.68
C THR A 42 -13.41 -11.51 5.81
N ILE A 43 -12.71 -10.39 5.70
CA ILE A 43 -11.42 -10.29 5.04
C ILE A 43 -10.35 -10.50 6.10
N ILE A 44 -9.40 -11.40 5.84
CA ILE A 44 -8.35 -11.79 6.78
C ILE A 44 -6.98 -11.48 6.18
N PHE A 45 -6.16 -10.77 6.95
CA PHE A 45 -4.73 -10.52 6.71
C PHE A 45 -3.92 -11.19 7.82
N ALA A 46 -2.80 -11.81 7.47
CA ALA A 46 -1.93 -12.53 8.41
C ALA A 46 -0.50 -11.98 8.35
N SER A 47 0.11 -11.74 9.51
CA SER A 47 1.47 -11.19 9.61
C SER A 47 2.52 -12.22 9.20
N LYS A 48 3.52 -11.79 8.43
CA LYS A 48 4.61 -12.62 7.92
C LYS A 48 5.65 -12.98 8.99
N LYS A 49 5.67 -14.24 9.45
CA LYS A 49 6.84 -14.90 10.05
C LYS A 49 6.86 -16.40 9.72
N ASN A 50 7.33 -16.75 8.52
CA ASN A 50 7.39 -18.11 7.97
C ASN A 50 6.01 -18.71 7.57
N GLU A 51 6.08 -19.71 6.70
CA GLU A 51 4.94 -20.44 6.13
C GLU A 51 4.19 -21.19 7.22
N THR A 52 2.99 -20.74 7.59
CA THR A 52 1.95 -21.57 8.23
C THR A 52 0.78 -20.77 8.77
N SER A 53 -0.43 -21.08 8.27
CA SER A 53 -1.70 -20.98 8.99
C SER A 53 -2.76 -21.80 8.27
N PHE A 54 -3.51 -22.60 9.02
CA PHE A 54 -4.62 -23.41 8.51
C PHE A 54 -5.93 -22.77 8.97
N LEU A 55 -6.80 -22.41 8.04
CA LEU A 55 -8.13 -21.87 8.27
C LEU A 55 -9.15 -22.97 8.02
N LYS A 56 -9.96 -23.31 9.02
CA LYS A 56 -11.04 -24.27 8.83
C LYS A 56 -12.38 -23.56 8.75
N SER A 57 -13.05 -23.63 7.60
CA SER A 57 -14.41 -23.13 7.41
C SER A 57 -15.41 -24.28 7.57
N THR A 58 -16.48 -24.05 8.32
CA THR A 58 -17.60 -25.00 8.41
C THR A 58 -18.89 -24.27 8.06
N GLN A 59 -19.32 -24.35 6.80
CA GLN A 59 -20.60 -23.78 6.37
C GLN A 59 -21.77 -24.71 6.70
N ASN A 60 -21.55 -26.04 6.68
CA ASN A 60 -22.39 -27.10 7.26
C ASN A 60 -21.64 -28.44 7.08
N GLN A 61 -21.11 -29.02 8.16
CA GLN A 61 -20.44 -30.34 8.27
C GLN A 61 -19.19 -30.65 7.43
N THR A 62 -18.93 -30.04 6.27
CA THR A 62 -17.62 -30.18 5.61
C THR A 62 -16.63 -29.19 6.21
N SER A 63 -15.64 -29.76 6.88
CA SER A 63 -14.51 -29.06 7.47
C SER A 63 -13.42 -28.93 6.42
N GLU A 64 -13.43 -27.85 5.64
CA GLU A 64 -12.35 -27.64 4.68
C GLU A 64 -11.21 -26.89 5.36
N VAL A 65 -10.01 -27.46 5.34
CA VAL A 65 -8.79 -26.84 5.84
C VAL A 65 -8.13 -26.09 4.70
N ILE A 66 -8.24 -24.76 4.74
CA ILE A 66 -7.63 -23.82 3.80
C ILE A 66 -6.28 -23.41 4.38
N SER A 67 -5.19 -23.91 3.80
CA SER A 67 -3.86 -23.41 4.12
C SER A 67 -3.68 -22.03 3.48
N MET A 68 -3.55 -21.00 4.31
CA MET A 68 -3.04 -19.71 3.83
C MET A 68 -1.53 -19.83 3.67
N ASN A 69 -1.05 -19.85 2.42
CA ASN A 69 0.38 -19.70 2.19
C ASN A 69 0.77 -18.24 2.43
N THR A 70 1.34 -17.98 3.61
CA THR A 70 1.85 -16.68 4.03
C THR A 70 3.06 -16.20 3.20
N SER A 71 3.59 -17.03 2.28
CA SER A 71 4.56 -16.56 1.28
C SER A 71 3.99 -15.45 0.39
N SER A 72 2.67 -15.46 0.16
CA SER A 72 2.00 -14.55 -0.76
C SER A 72 1.49 -13.24 -0.12
N ASN A 73 1.43 -13.11 1.21
CA ASN A 73 0.81 -11.97 1.91
C ASN A 73 -0.63 -11.61 1.43
N LEU A 74 -1.25 -12.42 0.57
CA LEU A 74 -2.51 -12.07 -0.06
C LEU A 74 -3.65 -12.25 0.94
N PRO A 75 -4.48 -11.22 1.17
CA PRO A 75 -5.66 -11.38 1.99
C PRO A 75 -6.62 -12.38 1.36
N THR A 76 -7.54 -12.86 2.16
CA THR A 76 -8.58 -13.79 1.71
C THR A 76 -9.92 -13.41 2.32
N VAL A 77 -10.99 -13.50 1.54
CA VAL A 77 -12.36 -13.23 1.96
C VAL A 77 -13.10 -14.54 2.26
N PHE A 78 -13.77 -14.58 3.40
CA PHE A 78 -14.57 -15.72 3.84
C PHE A 78 -16.05 -15.31 3.97
N PHE A 79 -16.92 -16.10 3.35
CA PHE A 79 -18.37 -15.95 3.40
C PHE A 79 -19.06 -17.03 4.27
N GLY A 80 -18.32 -17.59 5.24
CA GLY A 80 -18.78 -18.67 6.12
C GLY A 80 -19.29 -18.20 7.49
N LYS A 81 -20.17 -19.00 8.12
CA LYS A 81 -20.71 -18.74 9.47
C LYS A 81 -19.68 -18.85 10.58
N LYS A 82 -18.65 -19.67 10.40
CA LYS A 82 -17.60 -19.92 11.39
C LYS A 82 -16.27 -20.19 10.70
N ILE A 83 -15.22 -19.54 11.20
CA ILE A 83 -13.84 -19.65 10.74
C ILE A 83 -12.98 -19.96 11.97
N ASP A 84 -12.27 -21.08 11.94
CA ASP A 84 -11.30 -21.44 12.96
C ASP A 84 -9.88 -21.18 12.42
N ILE A 85 -9.13 -20.30 13.08
CA ILE A 85 -7.76 -19.92 12.72
C ILE A 85 -6.76 -20.61 13.63
N PHE A 86 -5.75 -21.25 13.04
CA PHE A 86 -4.71 -21.99 13.75
C PHE A 86 -3.33 -21.53 13.28
N SER A 87 -2.40 -21.42 14.24
CA SER A 87 -0.99 -21.18 13.96
C SER A 87 -0.11 -22.13 14.75
N ASP A 88 0.91 -22.67 14.09
CA ASP A 88 2.03 -23.39 14.70
C ASP A 88 3.20 -22.45 15.07
N GLN A 89 3.06 -21.14 14.82
CA GLN A 89 4.05 -20.12 15.16
C GLN A 89 3.86 -19.62 16.58
N SER A 90 4.96 -19.18 17.21
CA SER A 90 4.93 -18.60 18.56
C SER A 90 3.93 -17.45 18.71
N LYS A 91 3.75 -16.64 17.66
CA LYS A 91 2.82 -15.51 17.63
C LYS A 91 2.43 -15.14 16.21
N LEU A 92 1.22 -15.47 15.80
CA LEU A 92 0.60 -14.97 14.57
C LEU A 92 -0.24 -13.74 14.88
N GLN A 93 -0.06 -12.66 14.13
CA GLN A 93 -0.96 -11.52 14.18
C GLN A 93 -1.91 -11.59 12.99
N VAL A 94 -3.20 -11.58 13.29
CA VAL A 94 -4.28 -11.61 12.31
C VAL A 94 -5.05 -10.32 12.39
N VAL A 95 -5.28 -9.71 11.23
CA VAL A 95 -6.13 -8.54 11.08
C VAL A 95 -7.37 -8.93 10.30
N THR A 96 -8.54 -8.52 10.78
CA THR A 96 -9.82 -8.86 10.17
C THR A 96 -10.66 -7.63 9.93
N TRP A 97 -11.21 -7.53 8.73
CA TRP A 97 -12.31 -6.63 8.40
C TRP A 97 -13.59 -7.44 8.26
N LYS A 98 -14.64 -7.07 9.00
CA LYS A 98 -15.99 -7.57 8.76
C LYS A 98 -16.81 -6.49 8.10
N ILE A 99 -17.38 -6.79 6.94
CA ILE A 99 -18.24 -5.89 6.18
C ILE A 99 -19.53 -6.61 5.78
N PRO A 100 -20.66 -5.90 5.58
CA PRO A 100 -21.85 -6.50 4.99
C PRO A 100 -21.53 -7.13 3.63
N GLN A 101 -22.14 -8.28 3.30
CA GLN A 101 -21.84 -8.98 2.04
C GLN A 101 -22.13 -8.14 0.79
N THR A 102 -23.12 -7.25 0.85
CA THR A 102 -23.52 -6.37 -0.25
C THR A 102 -22.74 -5.06 -0.28
N PHE A 103 -21.76 -4.87 0.61
CA PHE A 103 -21.08 -3.59 0.76
C PHE A 103 -20.07 -3.31 -0.36
N CYS A 104 -19.45 -4.37 -0.88
CA CYS A 104 -18.51 -4.31 -2.00
C CYS A 104 -18.87 -5.41 -3.00
N SER A 105 -19.04 -5.03 -4.27
CA SER A 105 -19.21 -5.97 -5.38
C SER A 105 -17.87 -6.58 -5.78
N SER A 106 -16.80 -5.77 -5.77
CA SER A 106 -15.43 -6.18 -6.10
C SER A 106 -14.47 -5.82 -4.96
N MET A 107 -13.48 -6.66 -4.69
CA MET A 107 -12.55 -6.48 -3.55
C MET A 107 -11.10 -6.70 -3.98
N PHE A 108 -10.27 -5.71 -3.68
CA PHE A 108 -8.84 -5.63 -4.01
C PHE A 108 -8.02 -5.37 -2.76
N SER A 109 -6.76 -5.76 -2.80
CA SER A 109 -5.80 -5.34 -1.80
C SER A 109 -4.63 -4.62 -2.43
N ILE A 110 -4.15 -3.62 -1.70
CA ILE A 110 -3.02 -2.79 -2.11
C ILE A 110 -1.96 -2.84 -1.02
N SER A 111 -0.72 -3.08 -1.44
CA SER A 111 0.45 -3.18 -0.57
C SER A 111 1.66 -2.58 -1.29
N THR A 112 2.49 -1.85 -0.57
CA THR A 112 3.77 -1.36 -1.07
C THR A 112 4.73 -1.15 0.09
N VAL A 113 6.02 -1.02 -0.23
CA VAL A 113 7.06 -0.52 0.65
C VAL A 113 7.63 0.73 -0.04
N GLY A 114 7.31 1.92 0.47
CA GLY A 114 7.60 3.17 -0.24
C GLY A 114 6.37 3.62 -1.04
N GLU A 115 6.50 3.77 -2.35
CA GLU A 115 5.45 4.31 -3.21
C GLU A 115 5.07 3.33 -4.34
N LEU A 116 3.78 3.21 -4.58
CA LEU A 116 3.17 2.47 -5.68
C LEU A 116 2.30 3.44 -6.47
N GLU A 117 2.57 3.56 -7.76
CA GLU A 117 1.71 4.26 -8.71
C GLU A 117 1.07 3.21 -9.60
N ALA A 118 -0.25 3.15 -9.63
CA ALA A 118 -1.00 2.23 -10.47
C ALA A 118 -2.04 3.00 -11.26
N THR A 119 -2.10 2.74 -12.56
CA THR A 119 -3.23 3.15 -13.40
C THR A 119 -3.99 1.89 -13.78
N ILE A 120 -5.28 1.91 -13.51
CA ILE A 120 -6.20 0.82 -13.82
C ILE A 120 -7.14 1.37 -14.86
N SER A 121 -7.10 0.78 -16.05
CA SER A 121 -7.85 1.23 -17.22
C SER A 121 -8.59 0.07 -17.87
N ASN A 122 -9.69 0.38 -18.55
CA ASN A 122 -10.34 -0.51 -19.52
C ASN A 122 -10.76 -1.90 -18.98
N SER A 123 -11.23 -1.98 -17.75
CA SER A 123 -11.90 -3.19 -17.26
C SER A 123 -13.31 -2.84 -16.79
N PRO A 124 -14.36 -3.57 -17.23
CA PRO A 124 -15.66 -3.47 -16.60
C PRO A 124 -15.49 -3.93 -15.14
N HIS A 125 -15.79 -3.05 -14.19
CA HIS A 125 -15.86 -3.45 -12.79
C HIS A 125 -17.28 -3.33 -12.28
N HIS A 126 -17.66 -4.31 -11.46
CA HIS A 126 -18.85 -4.19 -10.67
C HIS A 126 -18.56 -3.28 -9.48
N PHE A 127 -19.16 -2.09 -9.50
CA PHE A 127 -19.26 -1.21 -8.34
C PHE A 127 -20.27 -1.77 -7.33
N PRO A 128 -20.12 -1.52 -6.02
CA PRO A 128 -19.04 -0.77 -5.38
C PRO A 128 -17.72 -1.54 -5.35
N LEU A 129 -16.61 -0.83 -5.60
CA LEU A 129 -15.26 -1.37 -5.59
C LEU A 129 -14.60 -1.09 -4.25
N CYS A 130 -14.04 -2.08 -3.57
CA CYS A 130 -13.31 -1.88 -2.31
C CYS A 130 -11.84 -2.25 -2.44
N ILE A 131 -10.97 -1.34 -2.01
CA ILE A 131 -9.51 -1.53 -2.02
C ILE A 131 -9.01 -1.45 -0.57
N PHE A 132 -8.52 -2.57 -0.06
CA PHE A 132 -8.02 -2.68 1.31
C PHE A 132 -6.51 -2.45 1.36
N ALA A 133 -6.09 -1.50 2.20
CA ALA A 133 -4.67 -1.29 2.47
C ALA A 133 -4.10 -2.44 3.30
N ASP A 134 -2.82 -2.76 3.08
CA ASP A 134 -2.06 -3.67 3.95
C ASP A 134 -2.11 -3.16 5.40
N PRO A 135 -2.69 -3.91 6.36
CA PRO A 135 -2.90 -3.41 7.70
C PRO A 135 -1.65 -3.38 8.59
N PHE A 136 -0.49 -3.81 8.08
CA PHE A 136 0.74 -3.91 8.85
C PHE A 136 1.70 -2.73 8.67
N SER A 137 1.31 -1.70 7.92
CA SER A 137 2.08 -0.46 7.77
C SER A 137 1.84 0.52 8.93
N GLU A 138 2.81 1.40 9.18
CA GLU A 138 2.73 2.39 10.27
C GLU A 138 2.01 3.68 9.86
N LYS A 139 2.19 4.08 8.60
CA LYS A 139 1.49 5.22 8.00
C LYS A 139 1.04 4.92 6.59
N TYR A 140 -0.04 5.57 6.23
CA TYR A 140 -0.71 5.44 4.95
C TYR A 140 -0.92 6.81 4.34
N LYS A 141 -0.60 6.91 3.05
CA LYS A 141 -0.97 8.01 2.18
C LYS A 141 -1.56 7.41 0.91
N LEU A 142 -2.73 7.91 0.52
CA LEU A 142 -3.32 7.59 -0.77
C LEU A 142 -3.66 8.90 -1.47
N SER A 143 -3.20 9.05 -2.70
CA SER A 143 -3.65 10.09 -3.62
C SER A 143 -4.30 9.39 -4.80
N THR A 144 -5.56 9.67 -5.07
CA THR A 144 -6.26 9.10 -6.23
C THR A 144 -6.69 10.22 -7.16
N TYR A 145 -6.39 10.04 -8.45
CA TYR A 145 -6.76 10.96 -9.50
C TYR A 145 -7.59 10.23 -10.56
N PHE A 146 -8.68 10.87 -10.96
CA PHE A 146 -9.53 10.37 -12.03
C PHE A 146 -9.29 11.15 -13.31
N GLU A 147 -9.10 10.45 -14.42
CA GLU A 147 -9.04 11.11 -15.72
C GLU A 147 -10.38 11.76 -16.06
N ASN A 148 -10.33 12.95 -16.68
CA ASN A 148 -11.49 13.81 -16.96
C ASN A 148 -12.65 13.08 -17.69
N ASN A 149 -12.37 12.07 -18.50
CA ASN A 149 -13.38 11.31 -19.24
C ASN A 149 -14.15 10.31 -18.36
N ASN A 150 -13.61 9.95 -17.20
CA ASN A 150 -14.19 9.00 -16.24
C ASN A 150 -14.88 9.66 -15.06
N ILE A 151 -14.73 10.98 -14.93
CA ILE A 151 -15.39 11.78 -13.90
C ILE A 151 -16.87 11.40 -13.85
N LYS A 152 -17.58 11.28 -14.98
CA LYS A 152 -19.02 10.95 -15.04
C LYS A 152 -19.42 9.54 -14.56
N LYS A 153 -18.47 8.64 -14.29
CA LYS A 153 -18.73 7.23 -13.99
C LYS A 153 -18.54 6.87 -12.53
N ILE A 154 -17.64 7.55 -11.82
CA ILE A 154 -17.41 7.38 -10.39
C ILE A 154 -18.16 8.49 -9.65
N THR A 155 -19.03 8.10 -8.74
CA THR A 155 -19.92 9.02 -8.01
C THR A 155 -19.31 9.48 -6.70
N SER A 156 -18.61 8.60 -5.99
CA SER A 156 -17.92 8.95 -4.75
C SER A 156 -16.74 8.03 -4.45
N ILE A 157 -15.80 8.55 -3.66
CA ILE A 157 -14.81 7.74 -2.97
C ILE A 157 -15.01 7.93 -1.47
N ASP A 158 -15.17 6.82 -0.75
CA ASP A 158 -15.32 6.81 0.70
C ASP A 158 -14.14 6.07 1.35
N PHE A 159 -13.61 6.62 2.44
CA PHE A 159 -12.54 6.01 3.22
C PHE A 159 -13.06 5.53 4.56
N TYR A 160 -12.83 4.26 4.89
CA TYR A 160 -13.25 3.66 6.14
C TYR A 160 -12.06 3.28 6.99
N VAL A 161 -12.06 3.75 8.23
CA VAL A 161 -11.01 3.53 9.21
C VAL A 161 -11.63 2.86 10.45
N GLY A 162 -11.02 1.77 10.92
CA GLY A 162 -11.44 1.15 12.18
C GLY A 162 -12.85 0.52 12.14
N SER A 163 -13.60 0.66 13.23
CA SER A 163 -15.00 0.23 13.28
C SER A 163 -15.91 1.43 13.12
N ALA A 164 -16.54 1.55 11.95
CA ALA A 164 -17.37 2.70 11.63
C ALA A 164 -18.67 2.25 10.95
N THR A 165 -19.76 2.97 11.23
CA THR A 165 -20.99 2.89 10.44
C THR A 165 -20.93 3.78 9.21
N ASP A 166 -20.07 4.81 9.26
CA ASP A 166 -19.99 5.90 8.30
C ASP A 166 -18.53 6.09 7.84
N PRO A 167 -18.30 6.65 6.63
CA PRO A 167 -16.96 6.91 6.16
C PRO A 167 -16.25 7.96 7.03
N PHE A 168 -14.95 7.78 7.22
CA PHE A 168 -14.08 8.77 7.86
C PHE A 168 -13.95 10.03 7.01
N SER A 169 -13.84 9.86 5.70
CA SER A 169 -13.81 10.94 4.73
C SER A 169 -14.40 10.47 3.40
N SER A 170 -15.02 11.40 2.68
CA SER A 170 -15.56 11.16 1.35
C SER A 170 -15.05 12.24 0.40
N CYS A 171 -14.77 11.86 -0.83
CA CYS A 171 -14.37 12.76 -1.91
C CYS A 171 -15.43 12.76 -3.01
N ASP A 172 -15.78 13.95 -3.46
CA ASP A 172 -16.71 14.15 -4.56
C ASP A 172 -16.04 13.91 -5.91
N GLN A 173 -16.86 13.55 -6.87
CA GLN A 173 -16.54 13.39 -8.27
C GLN A 173 -15.69 14.55 -8.85
N GLY A 174 -14.62 14.21 -9.58
CA GLY A 174 -13.81 15.18 -10.33
C GLY A 174 -12.78 15.96 -9.51
N THR A 175 -12.59 15.60 -8.23
CA THR A 175 -11.54 16.18 -7.38
C THR A 175 -10.41 15.17 -7.17
N GLU A 176 -9.16 15.66 -7.10
CA GLU A 176 -8.06 14.84 -6.59
C GLU A 176 -8.35 14.52 -5.12
N CYS A 177 -8.40 13.23 -4.80
CA CYS A 177 -8.70 12.79 -3.46
C CYS A 177 -7.41 12.36 -2.77
N VAL A 178 -7.10 13.03 -1.66
CA VAL A 178 -5.89 12.76 -0.89
C VAL A 178 -6.29 12.35 0.53
N PHE A 179 -5.86 11.16 0.93
CA PHE A 179 -6.15 10.55 2.21
C PHE A 179 -4.86 10.22 2.96
N TRP A 180 -4.86 10.48 4.27
CA TRP A 180 -3.72 10.23 5.15
C TRP A 180 -4.20 9.65 6.47
N HIS A 181 -3.57 8.55 6.91
CA HIS A 181 -3.93 7.93 8.18
C HIS A 181 -2.80 7.07 8.77
N THR A 182 -2.87 6.78 10.06
CA THR A 182 -1.91 5.91 10.78
C THR A 182 -2.49 4.55 11.17
N GLN A 183 -3.82 4.40 11.08
CA GLN A 183 -4.51 3.12 11.23
C GLN A 183 -4.87 2.56 9.85
N PRO A 184 -4.96 1.22 9.72
CA PRO A 184 -5.42 0.57 8.51
C PRO A 184 -6.78 1.08 8.08
N PHE A 185 -6.97 1.14 6.76
CA PHE A 185 -8.18 1.63 6.14
C PHE A 185 -8.52 0.77 4.92
N PHE A 186 -9.73 0.94 4.42
CA PHE A 186 -10.04 0.59 3.04
C PHE A 186 -10.79 1.73 2.38
N MET A 187 -10.67 1.79 1.07
CA MET A 187 -11.35 2.74 0.22
C MET A 187 -12.49 2.04 -0.51
N ARG A 188 -13.64 2.69 -0.61
CA ARG A 188 -14.80 2.23 -1.37
C ARG A 188 -15.09 3.23 -2.46
N LEU A 189 -14.98 2.81 -3.71
CA LEU A 189 -15.38 3.61 -4.86
C LEU A 189 -16.80 3.20 -5.23
N GLU A 190 -17.65 4.21 -5.41
CA GLU A 190 -18.99 4.07 -5.94
C GLU A 190 -19.03 4.58 -7.37
N GLY A 191 -19.83 3.94 -8.22
CA GLY A 191 -19.91 4.29 -9.62
C GLY A 191 -21.02 3.57 -10.34
N ASN A 192 -21.21 3.92 -11.61
CA ASN A 192 -22.19 3.28 -12.45
C ASN A 192 -21.73 1.84 -12.78
N PRO A 193 -22.53 0.80 -12.49
CA PRO A 193 -22.21 -0.56 -12.90
C PRO A 193 -21.96 -0.64 -14.42
N ASP A 194 -21.01 -1.49 -14.82
CA ASP A 194 -20.68 -1.82 -16.22
C ASP A 194 -20.08 -0.67 -17.05
N ALA A 195 -19.74 0.46 -16.43
CA ALA A 195 -19.06 1.54 -17.13
C ALA A 195 -17.54 1.31 -17.14
N GLU A 196 -16.91 1.30 -18.32
CA GLU A 196 -15.44 1.27 -18.44
C GLU A 196 -14.84 2.52 -17.77
N PHE A 197 -13.84 2.39 -16.91
CA PHE A 197 -13.15 3.56 -16.36
C PHE A 197 -11.63 3.36 -16.33
N SER A 198 -10.94 4.49 -16.33
CA SER A 198 -9.53 4.62 -16.04
C SER A 198 -9.36 5.45 -14.77
N TYR A 199 -8.68 4.90 -13.77
CA TYR A 199 -8.32 5.61 -12.56
C TYR A 199 -6.87 5.35 -12.16
N SER A 200 -6.22 6.40 -11.68
CA SER A 200 -4.84 6.33 -11.20
C SER A 200 -4.82 6.45 -9.67
N ILE A 201 -4.13 5.51 -9.04
CA ILE A 201 -3.86 5.47 -7.61
C ILE A 201 -2.37 5.67 -7.40
N ARG A 202 -2.01 6.65 -6.58
CA ARG A 202 -0.70 6.76 -5.95
C ARG A 202 -0.83 6.40 -4.48
N TYR A 203 -0.28 5.27 -4.09
CA TYR A 203 -0.31 4.74 -2.73
C TYR A 203 1.09 4.75 -2.15
N GLN A 204 1.26 5.37 -0.98
CA GLN A 204 2.53 5.43 -0.29
C GLN A 204 2.36 4.94 1.15
N THR A 205 3.30 4.13 1.62
CA THR A 205 3.35 3.62 2.99
C THR A 205 4.70 3.88 3.62
N GLU A 206 4.68 4.22 4.91
CA GLU A 206 5.88 4.11 5.74
C GLU A 206 5.81 2.78 6.50
N SER A 207 6.67 1.82 6.15
CA SER A 207 6.84 0.57 6.89
C SER A 207 8.25 0.48 7.47
N LYS A 208 8.35 0.16 8.77
CA LYS A 208 9.63 -0.20 9.42
C LYS A 208 10.02 -1.65 9.21
N HIS A 209 9.12 -2.47 8.66
CA HIS A 209 9.37 -3.89 8.43
C HIS A 209 9.90 -4.09 7.01
N PHE A 210 11.22 -4.13 6.91
CA PHE A 210 11.95 -4.50 5.69
C PHE A 210 11.63 -5.95 5.32
N LEU A 211 10.75 -6.11 4.34
CA LEU A 211 10.70 -7.31 3.51
C LEU A 211 11.03 -6.87 2.08
N PRO A 212 11.91 -7.58 1.37
CA PRO A 212 12.22 -7.25 0.00
C PRO A 212 11.00 -7.55 -0.88
N GLU A 213 10.74 -6.63 -1.81
CA GLU A 213 9.92 -6.82 -3.01
C GLU A 213 8.48 -7.30 -2.76
N SER A 214 7.53 -6.37 -2.69
CA SER A 214 6.20 -6.61 -3.30
C SER A 214 5.35 -5.35 -3.17
N CYS A 215 5.46 -4.47 -4.16
CA CYS A 215 4.24 -3.81 -4.57
C CYS A 215 3.23 -4.84 -5.02
N PHE A 216 2.00 -4.66 -4.58
CA PHE A 216 0.91 -5.52 -4.99
C PHE A 216 -0.36 -4.69 -5.08
N LEU A 217 -1.05 -4.81 -6.20
CA LEU A 217 -2.43 -4.39 -6.35
C LEU A 217 -3.14 -5.52 -7.09
N GLY A 218 -4.08 -6.18 -6.42
CA GLY A 218 -4.72 -7.35 -7.01
C GLY A 218 -5.94 -7.82 -6.24
N ALA A 219 -6.75 -8.62 -6.93
CA ALA A 219 -8.02 -9.14 -6.42
C ALA A 219 -7.81 -10.00 -5.18
N ILE A 220 -8.71 -9.86 -4.21
CA ILE A 220 -8.71 -10.72 -3.02
C ILE A 220 -9.41 -12.04 -3.36
N LYS A 221 -8.77 -13.18 -3.03
CA LYS A 221 -9.35 -14.50 -3.21
C LYS A 221 -10.58 -14.69 -2.31
N ARG A 222 -11.65 -15.29 -2.84
CA ARG A 222 -12.90 -15.59 -2.11
C ARG A 222 -12.98 -17.08 -1.79
N PHE A 223 -13.44 -17.42 -0.58
CA PHE A 223 -13.68 -18.80 -0.17
C PHE A 223 -15.10 -19.01 0.40
N PRO A 224 -15.75 -20.16 0.07
CA PRO A 224 -15.30 -21.20 -0.86
C PRO A 224 -15.30 -20.72 -2.33
N GLU A 225 -14.50 -21.37 -3.20
CA GLU A 225 -14.33 -20.99 -4.62
C GLU A 225 -15.64 -21.01 -5.43
N ASN A 226 -16.69 -21.68 -4.92
CA ASN A 226 -18.01 -21.79 -5.56
C ASN A 226 -18.90 -20.54 -5.45
N TYR A 227 -18.41 -19.43 -4.90
CA TYR A 227 -19.12 -18.16 -5.00
C TYR A 227 -18.89 -17.59 -6.41
N GLU A 228 -19.82 -17.88 -7.33
CA GLU A 228 -19.89 -17.44 -8.75
C GLU A 228 -20.07 -15.92 -8.93
N GLN A 229 -19.31 -15.10 -8.20
CA GLN A 229 -19.02 -13.76 -8.68
C GLN A 229 -17.65 -13.85 -9.32
N ASP A 230 -17.66 -14.02 -10.65
CA ASP A 230 -16.48 -13.93 -11.50
C ASP A 230 -15.62 -12.76 -10.99
N ASN A 231 -14.48 -13.09 -10.39
CA ASN A 231 -13.37 -12.17 -10.40
C ASN A 231 -12.95 -12.12 -11.86
N GLN A 232 -13.67 -11.36 -12.69
CA GLN A 232 -13.21 -11.00 -14.02
C GLN A 232 -11.81 -10.45 -13.80
N TYR A 233 -10.85 -11.19 -14.33
CA TYR A 233 -9.44 -10.88 -14.25
C TYR A 233 -9.30 -9.43 -14.70
N LEU A 234 -8.60 -8.62 -13.91
CA LEU A 234 -8.16 -7.33 -14.41
C LEU A 234 -7.19 -7.63 -15.54
N ASP A 235 -7.67 -7.49 -16.75
CA ASP A 235 -6.90 -7.85 -17.92
C ASP A 235 -5.66 -6.96 -18.07
N GLU A 236 -5.64 -5.72 -17.53
CA GLU A 236 -4.47 -4.85 -17.58
C GLU A 236 -4.33 -3.95 -16.33
N PHE A 237 -3.46 -4.34 -15.38
CA PHE A 237 -2.88 -3.37 -14.45
C PHE A 237 -1.56 -2.86 -15.02
N HIS A 238 -1.44 -1.55 -15.19
CA HIS A 238 -0.14 -0.92 -15.31
C HIS A 238 0.21 -0.28 -13.96
N PHE A 239 1.07 -0.95 -13.20
CA PHE A 239 1.60 -0.39 -11.97
C PHE A 239 3.13 -0.29 -12.05
N GLU A 240 3.61 0.84 -11.55
CA GLU A 240 5.01 1.15 -11.36
C GLU A 240 5.29 1.27 -9.87
N CYS A 241 6.42 0.72 -9.46
CA CYS A 241 6.84 0.71 -8.08
C CYS A 241 8.06 1.57 -7.90
N LYS A 242 7.87 2.63 -7.13
CA LYS A 242 8.92 3.58 -6.83
C LYS A 242 9.37 3.31 -5.40
N ASP A 243 10.47 2.59 -5.28
CA ASP A 243 11.17 2.55 -4.00
C ASP A 243 11.94 3.85 -3.84
N GLU A 244 11.43 4.74 -2.99
CA GLU A 244 12.02 6.03 -2.65
C GLU A 244 13.49 5.90 -2.20
N LYS A 245 13.89 4.75 -1.65
CA LYS A 245 15.31 4.52 -1.29
C LYS A 245 16.16 4.17 -2.50
N LEU A 246 15.60 3.49 -3.49
CA LEU A 246 16.30 3.07 -4.70
C LEU A 246 16.57 4.29 -5.59
N GLU A 247 15.60 5.18 -5.73
CA GLU A 247 15.76 6.46 -6.44
C GLU A 247 16.81 7.36 -5.76
N ASN A 248 16.77 7.48 -4.44
CA ASN A 248 17.79 8.20 -3.68
C ASN A 248 19.19 7.57 -3.79
N GLN A 249 19.29 6.23 -3.86
CA GLN A 249 20.57 5.55 -4.07
C GLN A 249 21.11 5.76 -5.49
N GLU A 250 20.26 5.76 -6.51
CA GLU A 250 20.66 6.04 -7.89
C GLU A 250 21.11 7.49 -8.06
N GLN A 251 20.37 8.44 -7.53
CA GLN A 251 20.79 9.85 -7.50
C GLN A 251 22.12 10.03 -6.77
N PHE A 252 22.30 9.36 -5.62
CA PHE A 252 23.56 9.38 -4.89
C PHE A 252 24.73 8.77 -5.69
N LYS A 253 24.50 7.64 -6.39
CA LYS A 253 25.49 7.04 -7.30
C LYS A 253 25.87 8.00 -8.43
N ILE A 254 24.89 8.69 -9.03
CA ILE A 254 25.14 9.69 -10.09
C ILE A 254 26.02 10.83 -9.56
N ILE A 255 25.71 11.35 -8.36
CA ILE A 255 26.52 12.41 -7.73
C ILE A 255 27.96 11.93 -7.51
N ILE A 256 28.16 10.71 -7.00
CA ILE A 256 29.50 10.14 -6.84
C ILE A 256 30.22 10.03 -8.19
N PHE A 257 29.54 9.54 -9.23
CA PHE A 257 30.11 9.43 -10.57
C PHE A 257 30.54 10.79 -11.14
N ILE A 258 29.73 11.84 -10.95
CA ILE A 258 30.07 13.20 -11.37
C ILE A 258 31.32 13.70 -10.64
N ILE A 259 31.41 13.50 -9.31
CA ILE A 259 32.58 13.89 -8.53
C ILE A 259 33.85 13.16 -9.01
N LEU A 260 33.75 11.84 -9.22
CA LEU A 260 34.86 11.03 -9.71
C LEU A 260 35.29 11.45 -11.12
N PHE A 261 34.33 11.76 -12.00
CA PHE A 261 34.61 12.22 -13.36
C PHE A 261 35.31 13.59 -13.36
N ILE A 262 34.85 14.54 -12.54
CA ILE A 262 35.51 15.84 -12.39
C ILE A 262 36.93 15.66 -11.84
N ALA A 263 37.12 14.83 -10.82
CA ALA A 263 38.45 14.53 -10.26
C ALA A 263 39.37 13.90 -11.31
N PHE A 264 38.85 12.98 -12.12
CA PHE A 264 39.57 12.37 -13.24
C PHE A 264 39.97 13.41 -14.29
N LEU A 265 39.06 14.30 -14.70
CA LEU A 265 39.37 15.39 -15.63
C LEU A 265 40.47 16.32 -15.09
N ILE A 266 40.36 16.72 -13.82
CA ILE A 266 41.38 17.52 -13.14
C ILE A 266 42.74 16.82 -13.16
N PHE A 267 42.76 15.51 -12.91
CA PHE A 267 43.98 14.70 -12.97
C PHE A 267 44.56 14.61 -14.38
N VAL A 268 43.74 14.38 -15.40
CA VAL A 268 44.18 14.36 -16.81
C VAL A 268 44.72 15.72 -17.25
N LEU A 269 44.05 16.82 -16.90
CA LEU A 269 44.52 18.19 -17.17
C LEU A 269 45.83 18.51 -16.46
N HIS A 270 46.05 17.91 -15.28
CA HIS A 270 47.32 18.03 -14.59
C HIS A 270 48.44 17.27 -15.29
N LEU A 271 48.19 16.03 -15.68
CA LEU A 271 49.15 15.19 -16.39
C LEU A 271 49.49 15.71 -17.80
N SER A 272 48.55 16.36 -18.48
CA SER A 272 48.79 16.98 -19.79
C SER A 272 49.53 18.32 -19.70
N GLY A 273 49.82 18.81 -18.49
CA GLY A 273 50.53 20.06 -18.26
C GLY A 273 49.70 21.32 -18.53
N VAL A 274 48.41 21.17 -18.85
CA VAL A 274 47.48 22.29 -19.08
C VAL A 274 47.17 23.01 -17.76
N MET A 275 47.18 22.28 -16.64
CA MET A 275 46.87 22.81 -15.32
C MET A 275 47.91 22.37 -14.30
N ASN A 276 48.44 23.29 -13.50
CA ASN A 276 49.26 22.91 -12.35
C ASN A 276 48.36 22.80 -11.11
N ILE A 277 48.09 21.57 -10.67
CA ILE A 277 47.24 21.28 -9.51
C ILE A 277 47.72 22.03 -8.25
N LYS A 278 49.03 22.28 -8.13
CA LYS A 278 49.61 23.05 -7.01
C LYS A 278 49.08 24.48 -6.94
N THR A 279 48.80 25.07 -8.10
CA THR A 279 48.28 26.45 -8.24
C THR A 279 46.77 26.50 -7.99
N VAL A 280 46.02 25.45 -8.36
CA VAL A 280 44.55 25.39 -8.19
C VAL A 280 44.15 25.03 -6.76
N ILE A 281 44.89 24.12 -6.11
CA ILE A 281 44.64 23.70 -4.72
C ILE A 281 45.27 24.71 -3.72
N GLY A 282 46.08 25.66 -4.20
CA GLY A 282 46.68 26.71 -3.38
C GLY A 282 47.80 26.22 -2.45
N TRP A 283 48.39 25.05 -2.73
CA TRP A 283 49.33 24.39 -1.82
C TRP A 283 50.61 25.20 -1.60
N GLU A 284 51.05 25.94 -2.63
CA GLU A 284 52.23 26.81 -2.56
C GLU A 284 52.00 28.04 -1.67
N ASP A 285 50.81 28.64 -1.74
CA ASP A 285 50.43 29.77 -0.87
C ASP A 285 50.28 29.32 0.59
N GLU A 286 49.74 28.12 0.82
CA GLU A 286 49.61 27.57 2.18
C GLU A 286 50.97 27.21 2.78
N GLN A 287 51.86 26.60 1.99
CA GLN A 287 53.22 26.29 2.41
C GLN A 287 54.03 27.57 2.69
N TYR A 288 53.83 28.62 1.88
CA TYR A 288 54.41 29.94 2.13
C TYR A 288 53.89 30.57 3.43
N ARG A 289 52.57 30.54 3.67
CA ARG A 289 51.96 31.04 4.92
C ARG A 289 52.45 30.28 6.15
N PHE A 290 52.57 28.95 6.06
CA PHE A 290 53.07 28.12 7.15
C PHE A 290 54.54 28.41 7.46
N ASN A 291 55.40 28.50 6.43
CA ASN A 291 56.81 28.81 6.60
C ASN A 291 57.03 30.22 7.18
N ARG A 292 56.22 31.20 6.78
CA ARG A 292 56.24 32.56 7.35
C ARG A 292 55.81 32.57 8.82
N ALA A 293 54.75 31.83 9.17
CA ALA A 293 54.30 31.71 10.54
C ALA A 293 55.36 31.02 11.42
N LYS A 294 55.99 29.96 10.91
CA LYS A 294 57.08 29.26 11.60
C LYS A 294 58.29 30.16 11.85
N ALA A 295 58.75 30.89 10.83
CA ALA A 295 59.86 31.82 10.97
C ALA A 295 59.58 32.93 12.00
N ASN A 296 58.34 33.43 12.06
CA ASN A 296 57.94 34.40 13.09
C ASN A 296 57.98 33.80 14.50
N ILE A 297 57.47 32.57 14.68
CA ILE A 297 57.51 31.87 15.97
C ILE A 297 58.95 31.62 16.42
N ASP A 298 59.82 31.18 15.52
CA ASP A 298 61.23 30.92 15.81
C ASP A 298 61.99 32.22 16.14
N SER A 299 61.63 33.35 15.50
CA SER A 299 62.20 34.67 15.81
C SER A 299 61.81 35.20 17.21
N VAL A 300 60.63 34.82 17.71
CA VAL A 300 60.14 35.19 19.04
C VAL A 300 60.79 34.30 20.11
N LYS A 301 61.00 33.01 19.84
CA LYS A 301 61.71 32.10 20.73
C LYS A 301 63.20 32.43 20.91
N GLY A 302 63.85 33.04 19.92
CA GLY A 302 65.24 33.50 20.02
C GLY A 302 65.44 34.83 20.77
N LYS A 303 64.35 35.45 21.26
CA LYS A 303 64.37 36.74 21.98
C LYS A 303 63.93 36.64 23.46
N ILE A 304 63.65 35.44 23.94
CA ILE A 304 63.42 35.11 25.36
C ILE A 304 64.67 34.38 25.85
#